data_AF-A0A561TL81-F1
#
_entry.id   AF-A0A561TL81-F1
#
_cell.length_a   1.000
_cell.length_b   1.000
_cell.length_c   1.000
_cell.angle_alpha   90.00
_cell.angle_beta   90.00
_cell.angle_gamma   90.00
#
_symmetry.space_group_name_H-M   'P 1'
#
loop_
_entity.id
_entity.type
_entity.pdbx_description
1 polymer ?
#
loop_
_entity_poly.entity_id
_entity_poly.type
_entity_poly.pdbx_seq_one_letter_code
_entity_poly.pdbx_strand_id
1 'polypeptide(L)'
;MSNETIPEPGAESGPSEPASATATGDGTGSAAPTDNASAAPAAEKGTQRAKSKTKPKPIITSIEELLTFAYESNARLLEFSKEDLKKLAITDEGIASQSALVGSLAPTDPTLSAPFKLLQFAARQGVPLKRAEDGGLAPTLNRLVDLAVVALGHSPVFGGRVDQLVDPRKDPQLSIEHVRAAAQRVADELGAAPKQFKAADSERLVRHAIACYGLLRALQRDWTLDQFIDASYDSLWRYEAAEAAGLERAASQVGASSDHKVLGIVGANYLARIARLERQVTHLESEAAAARNRETRLRNELSTVEEREQSALARADAFSADVVRLQKELVAERDNRVVDKSHMADDYETLRTRIIRRLGGEIDLLTDGLHALRNGAPDVAEEFLDRSLLALTREVEQLKDASGGFA
;
A
#
# COMPACT_ATOMS: atom_id res chain seq x y z
N MET A 1 -28.40 -19.02 25.39
CA MET A 1 -28.09 -19.63 26.70
C MET A 1 -27.25 -20.87 26.45
N SER A 2 -26.02 -20.87 26.96
CA SER A 2 -25.22 -22.00 27.44
C SER A 2 -23.78 -21.51 27.52
N ASN A 3 -23.39 -21.16 28.75
CA ASN A 3 -22.02 -20.85 29.16
C ASN A 3 -21.22 -22.15 29.23
N GLU A 4 -19.99 -22.15 28.73
CA GLU A 4 -18.93 -22.99 29.25
C GLU A 4 -17.68 -22.14 29.52
N THR A 5 -17.19 -22.30 30.73
CA THR A 5 -16.01 -21.69 31.36
C THR A 5 -14.96 -22.79 31.54
N ILE A 6 -13.71 -22.40 31.86
CA ILE A 6 -12.61 -23.16 32.54
C ILE A 6 -11.37 -23.36 31.63
N PRO A 7 -10.10 -23.21 32.09
CA PRO A 7 -9.51 -22.28 33.09
C PRO A 7 -8.09 -21.74 32.72
N GLU A 8 -7.56 -20.81 33.52
CA GLU A 8 -6.10 -20.54 33.64
C GLU A 8 -5.36 -21.63 34.43
N PRO A 9 -4.03 -21.72 34.27
CA PRO A 9 -3.15 -22.07 35.38
C PRO A 9 -2.09 -20.99 35.62
N GLY A 10 -2.03 -20.49 36.85
CA GLY A 10 -0.83 -19.88 37.41
C GLY A 10 0.03 -20.94 38.11
N ALA A 11 1.36 -20.79 38.04
CA ALA A 11 2.26 -20.93 39.18
C ALA A 11 3.70 -20.59 38.78
N GLU A 12 4.28 -19.75 39.62
CA GLU A 12 5.66 -19.29 39.75
C GLU A 12 6.72 -20.40 39.70
N SER A 13 7.95 -20.02 39.27
CA SER A 13 9.20 -20.29 40.00
C SER A 13 10.38 -19.60 39.29
N GLY A 14 10.97 -18.59 39.95
CA GLY A 14 12.34 -18.15 39.67
C GLY A 14 13.36 -18.96 40.49
N PRO A 15 14.58 -18.44 40.71
CA PRO A 15 15.73 -18.55 39.82
C PRO A 15 16.82 -19.47 40.41
N SER A 16 17.79 -19.90 39.59
CA SER A 16 19.01 -20.56 40.10
C SER A 16 20.21 -20.31 39.18
N GLU A 17 21.11 -19.43 39.62
CA GLU A 17 22.55 -19.62 39.43
C GLU A 17 23.08 -20.59 40.50
N PRO A 18 24.20 -21.29 40.25
CA PRO A 18 25.43 -20.86 40.93
C PRO A 18 26.75 -21.02 40.13
N ALA A 19 27.59 -19.98 40.26
CA ALA A 19 29.03 -19.90 40.59
C ALA A 19 30.08 -20.98 40.16
N SER A 20 31.09 -20.49 39.42
CA SER A 20 32.55 -20.38 39.71
C SER A 20 33.44 -21.58 40.13
N ALA A 21 34.60 -21.71 39.44
CA ALA A 21 35.98 -21.94 39.96
C ALA A 21 36.99 -22.14 38.79
N THR A 22 37.95 -21.24 38.49
CA THR A 22 39.40 -21.18 38.92
C THR A 22 40.22 -22.43 38.56
N ALA A 23 41.49 -22.45 38.11
CA ALA A 23 42.63 -21.53 37.94
C ALA A 23 43.55 -22.18 36.84
N THR A 24 44.65 -21.66 36.29
CA THR A 24 45.95 -21.24 36.88
C THR A 24 46.90 -20.96 35.71
N GLY A 25 47.85 -20.02 35.84
CA GLY A 25 48.96 -19.87 34.89
C GLY A 25 49.71 -18.55 34.99
N ASP A 26 50.37 -18.33 36.14
CA ASP A 26 51.28 -17.22 36.43
C ASP A 26 52.68 -17.49 35.84
N GLY A 27 53.47 -16.45 35.52
CA GLY A 27 54.88 -16.67 35.14
C GLY A 27 55.67 -15.58 34.40
N THR A 28 55.78 -14.38 34.99
CA THR A 28 56.98 -13.51 35.10
C THR A 28 58.19 -13.62 34.13
N GLY A 29 58.67 -12.45 33.65
CA GLY A 29 60.06 -12.03 33.90
C GLY A 29 60.87 -11.35 32.78
N SER A 30 61.49 -10.21 33.14
CA SER A 30 62.67 -9.53 32.53
C SER A 30 62.48 -8.71 31.26
N ALA A 31 63.15 -7.58 31.03
CA ALA A 31 63.95 -6.66 31.83
C ALA A 31 64.27 -5.48 30.87
N ALA A 32 64.25 -4.24 31.36
CA ALA A 32 64.97 -3.15 30.71
C ALA A 32 66.47 -3.25 31.05
N PRO A 33 67.40 -2.69 30.26
CA PRO A 33 67.82 -1.32 30.60
C PRO A 33 68.28 -0.42 29.42
N THR A 34 67.99 0.87 29.59
CA THR A 34 68.76 2.11 29.26
C THR A 34 69.79 2.14 28.12
N ASP A 35 69.70 3.18 27.27
CA ASP A 35 70.78 4.18 27.26
C ASP A 35 70.35 5.58 26.76
N ASN A 36 70.91 6.59 27.44
CA ASN A 36 70.73 8.03 27.27
C ASN A 36 71.74 8.61 26.27
N ALA A 37 71.32 9.58 25.45
CA ALA A 37 72.15 10.72 25.02
C ALA A 37 71.21 11.81 24.44
N SER A 38 70.82 12.81 25.24
CA SER A 38 71.50 14.11 25.41
C SER A 38 71.28 15.08 24.25
N ALA A 39 70.37 16.04 24.45
CA ALA A 39 70.46 17.38 23.85
C ALA A 39 69.51 18.37 24.55
N ALA A 40 70.09 19.28 25.32
CA ALA A 40 69.59 20.62 25.60
C ALA A 40 70.82 21.54 25.72
N PRO A 41 70.76 22.88 25.53
CA PRO A 41 69.62 23.72 25.15
C PRO A 41 69.94 24.81 24.08
N ALA A 42 68.95 25.67 23.81
CA ALA A 42 69.08 27.09 23.44
C ALA A 42 69.55 27.47 22.02
N ALA A 43 68.58 27.77 21.15
CA ALA A 43 68.62 28.97 20.34
C ALA A 43 67.20 29.53 20.21
N GLU A 44 66.96 30.62 20.94
CA GLU A 44 65.80 31.49 20.80
C GLU A 44 65.65 31.95 19.36
N LYS A 45 64.48 31.72 18.76
CA LYS A 45 63.87 32.66 17.82
C LYS A 45 62.37 32.61 18.03
N GLY A 46 61.93 33.46 18.97
CA GLY A 46 60.54 33.77 19.18
C GLY A 46 59.91 34.23 17.89
N THR A 47 58.99 33.44 17.36
CA THR A 47 57.92 33.98 16.54
C THR A 47 56.70 34.01 17.45
N GLN A 48 56.60 35.11 18.21
CA GLN A 48 55.40 35.44 18.96
C GLN A 48 54.24 35.45 17.97
N ARG A 49 53.47 34.35 17.96
CA ARG A 49 52.16 34.29 17.35
C ARG A 49 51.34 35.33 18.11
N ALA A 50 51.18 36.51 17.51
CA ALA A 50 50.36 37.57 18.03
C ALA A 50 48.99 36.96 18.39
N LYS A 51 48.69 36.90 19.68
CA LYS A 51 47.34 36.64 20.17
C LYS A 51 46.47 37.70 19.52
N SER A 52 45.70 37.30 18.51
CA SER A 52 44.64 38.13 17.97
C SER A 52 43.77 38.52 19.16
N LYS A 53 43.72 39.82 19.46
CA LYS A 53 42.84 40.37 20.49
C LYS A 53 41.42 39.92 20.17
N THR A 54 40.91 38.92 20.87
CA THR A 54 39.50 38.56 20.86
C THR A 54 38.75 39.81 21.32
N LYS A 55 38.01 40.45 20.41
CA LYS A 55 37.12 41.56 20.76
C LYS A 55 36.20 41.07 21.89
N PRO A 56 35.92 41.90 22.92
CA PRO A 56 34.99 41.52 23.98
C PRO A 56 33.64 41.13 23.35
N LYS A 57 33.04 40.04 23.85
CA LYS A 57 31.69 39.64 23.43
C LYS A 57 30.75 40.83 23.71
N PRO A 58 29.98 41.31 22.72
CA PRO A 58 29.05 42.41 22.95
C PRO A 58 28.01 41.95 23.98
N ILE A 59 27.82 42.76 25.02
CA ILE A 59 26.73 42.56 25.98
C ILE A 59 25.47 43.03 25.27
N ILE A 60 24.64 42.07 24.84
CA ILE A 60 23.40 42.33 24.12
C ILE A 60 22.26 42.18 25.12
N THR A 61 21.53 43.27 25.32
CA THR A 61 20.47 43.40 26.33
C THR A 61 19.07 43.41 25.72
N SER A 62 18.96 43.64 24.42
CA SER A 62 17.69 43.63 23.68
C SER A 62 17.77 42.83 22.38
N ILE A 63 16.61 42.43 21.85
CA ILE A 63 16.50 41.77 20.54
C ILE A 63 16.95 42.70 19.40
N GLU A 64 16.76 44.02 19.54
CA GLU A 64 17.16 45.02 18.54
C GLU A 64 18.69 45.14 18.43
N GLU A 65 19.38 45.13 19.57
CA GLU A 65 20.86 45.08 19.61
C GLU A 65 21.38 43.77 19.01
N LEU A 66 20.69 42.66 19.26
CA LEU A 66 21.01 41.35 18.67
C LEU A 66 20.91 41.39 17.15
N LEU A 67 19.83 41.95 16.61
CA LEU A 67 19.59 42.05 15.17
C LEU A 67 20.60 42.98 14.50
N THR A 68 20.83 44.17 15.06
CA THR A 68 21.81 45.13 14.53
C THR A 68 23.19 44.48 14.46
N PHE A 69 23.60 43.81 15.55
CA PHE A 69 24.86 43.07 15.58
C PHE A 69 24.88 41.92 14.56
N ALA A 70 23.78 41.18 14.38
CA ALA A 70 23.70 40.09 13.42
C ALA A 70 23.90 40.57 11.98
N TYR A 71 23.31 41.70 11.59
CA TYR A 71 23.46 42.27 10.25
C TYR A 71 24.84 42.91 10.05
N GLU A 72 25.34 43.69 11.02
CA GLU A 72 26.67 44.33 10.93
C GLU A 72 27.83 43.33 10.91
N SER A 73 27.70 42.22 11.64
CA SER A 73 28.73 41.18 11.72
C SER A 73 28.67 40.18 10.56
N ASN A 74 27.75 40.36 9.60
CA ASN A 74 27.40 39.36 8.58
C ASN A 74 27.14 37.98 9.22
N ALA A 75 26.35 38.02 10.29
CA ALA A 75 25.90 36.89 11.08
C ALA A 75 27.03 36.05 11.72
N ARG A 76 28.19 36.65 11.97
CA ARG A 76 29.31 35.98 12.64
C ARG A 76 29.02 35.81 14.14
N LEU A 77 28.72 34.56 14.49
CA LEU A 77 28.68 33.97 15.84
C LEU A 77 27.68 34.63 16.80
N LEU A 78 26.40 34.41 16.50
CA LEU A 78 25.31 34.41 17.49
C LEU A 78 25.52 33.22 18.47
N GLU A 79 26.57 33.25 19.30
CA GLU A 79 26.78 32.28 20.37
C GLU A 79 26.25 32.85 21.69
N PHE A 80 24.93 33.05 21.77
CA PHE A 80 24.28 33.45 23.00
C PHE A 80 24.04 32.25 23.91
N SER A 81 24.21 32.46 25.21
CA SER A 81 23.83 31.46 26.20
C SER A 81 22.30 31.41 26.32
N LYS A 82 21.76 30.26 26.76
CA LYS A 82 20.34 30.12 27.07
C LYS A 82 19.89 31.11 28.16
N GLU A 83 20.79 31.50 29.07
CA GLU A 83 20.48 32.43 30.15
C GLU A 83 20.33 33.86 29.66
N ASP A 84 21.10 34.26 28.66
CA ASP A 84 21.01 35.61 28.08
C ASP A 84 19.73 35.78 27.26
N LEU A 85 19.30 34.74 26.54
CA LEU A 85 18.04 34.75 25.79
C LEU A 85 16.79 34.88 26.67
N LYS A 86 16.82 34.28 27.87
CA LYS A 86 15.70 34.39 28.83
C LYS A 86 15.56 35.80 29.39
N LYS A 87 16.64 36.58 29.38
CA LYS A 87 16.67 37.96 29.87
C LYS A 87 16.21 38.97 28.81
N LEU A 88 16.09 38.55 27.55
CA LEU A 88 15.59 39.41 26.48
C LEU A 88 14.10 39.66 26.69
N ALA A 89 13.75 40.90 27.04
CA ALA A 89 12.36 41.32 27.18
C ALA A 89 11.67 41.37 25.81
N ILE A 90 10.46 40.82 25.73
CA ILE A 90 9.57 40.95 24.58
C ILE A 90 8.38 41.79 25.05
N THR A 91 8.27 43.00 24.51
CA THR A 91 7.15 43.92 24.75
C THR A 91 6.37 44.09 23.44
N ASP A 92 5.06 44.32 23.52
CA ASP A 92 4.21 44.50 22.33
C ASP A 92 4.65 45.70 21.47
N GLU A 93 5.11 46.78 22.11
CA GLU A 93 5.72 47.93 21.43
C GLU A 93 7.04 47.55 20.72
N GLY A 94 7.83 46.66 21.35
CA GLY A 94 9.06 46.11 20.79
C GLY A 94 8.83 45.20 19.57
N ILE A 95 7.65 44.60 19.44
CA ILE A 95 7.33 43.73 18.29
C ILE A 95 7.27 44.57 17.00
N ALA A 96 6.58 45.71 17.02
CA ALA A 96 6.48 46.55 15.82
C ALA A 96 7.83 47.17 15.45
N SER A 97 8.59 47.67 16.44
CA SER A 97 9.90 48.29 16.22
C SER A 97 10.94 47.30 15.67
N GLN A 98 11.00 46.08 16.21
CA GLN A 98 11.92 45.05 15.75
C GLN A 98 11.62 44.61 14.31
N SER A 99 10.34 44.48 13.95
CA SER A 99 9.95 44.12 12.58
C SER A 99 10.29 45.23 11.58
N ALA A 100 10.10 46.50 11.96
CA ALA A 100 10.52 47.65 11.17
C ALA A 100 12.06 47.72 11.02
N LEU A 101 12.79 47.45 12.10
CA LEU A 101 14.26 47.38 12.09
C LEU A 101 14.75 46.32 11.12
N VAL A 102 14.20 45.09 11.17
CA VAL A 102 14.53 44.04 10.20
C VAL A 102 14.18 44.46 8.78
N GLY A 103 13.04 45.11 8.56
CA GLY A 103 12.68 45.63 7.24
C GLY A 103 13.71 46.62 6.67
N SER A 104 14.33 47.43 7.52
CA SER A 104 15.40 48.36 7.12
C SER A 104 16.76 47.68 6.90
N LEU A 105 17.06 46.61 7.64
CA LEU A 105 18.35 45.90 7.58
C LEU A 105 18.38 44.79 6.52
N ALA A 106 17.26 44.10 6.28
CA ALA A 106 17.18 42.96 5.38
C ALA A 106 17.69 43.24 3.94
N PRO A 107 17.42 44.41 3.32
CA PRO A 107 17.97 44.75 2.00
C PRO A 107 19.51 44.79 1.95
N THR A 108 20.18 44.96 3.09
CA THR A 108 21.65 45.01 3.17
C THR A 108 22.31 43.62 3.22
N ASP A 109 21.52 42.54 3.36
CA ASP A 109 21.98 41.15 3.33
C ASP A 109 21.41 40.40 2.12
N PRO A 110 21.97 40.62 0.92
CA PRO A 110 21.52 39.93 -0.30
C PRO A 110 21.81 38.43 -0.27
N THR A 111 22.62 37.94 0.68
CA THR A 111 23.02 36.53 0.78
C THR A 111 22.18 35.72 1.77
N LEU A 112 21.24 36.36 2.48
CA LEU A 112 20.41 35.73 3.51
C LEU A 112 21.22 35.08 4.65
N SER A 113 22.40 35.62 4.94
CA SER A 113 23.28 35.09 5.99
C SER A 113 22.70 35.28 7.40
N ALA A 114 22.11 36.44 7.69
CA ALA A 114 21.46 36.73 8.96
C ALA A 114 20.23 35.85 9.23
N PRO A 115 19.21 35.76 8.35
CA PRO A 115 18.07 34.87 8.58
C PRO A 115 18.49 33.39 8.67
N PHE A 116 19.46 32.95 7.89
CA PHE A 116 20.00 31.58 8.00
C PHE A 116 20.56 31.29 9.39
N LYS A 117 21.37 32.20 9.94
CA LYS A 117 21.97 32.03 11.26
C LYS A 117 20.98 32.13 12.39
N LEU A 118 19.97 33.00 12.28
CA LEU A 118 18.87 33.07 13.25
C LEU A 118 18.10 31.75 13.31
N LEU A 119 17.73 31.19 12.16
CA LEU A 119 17.04 29.89 12.08
C LEU A 119 17.93 28.74 12.56
N GLN A 120 19.21 28.72 12.16
CA GLN A 120 20.17 27.72 12.65
C GLN A 120 20.33 27.78 14.17
N PHE A 121 20.39 28.98 14.73
CA PHE A 121 20.49 29.18 16.17
C PHE A 121 19.23 28.70 16.89
N ALA A 122 18.04 29.06 16.40
CA ALA A 122 16.78 28.58 16.94
C ALA A 122 16.70 27.04 16.92
N ALA A 123 17.05 26.42 15.80
CA ALA A 123 17.07 24.96 15.63
C ALA A 123 18.03 24.27 16.61
N ARG A 124 19.20 24.86 16.88
CA ARG A 124 20.18 24.32 17.84
C ARG A 124 19.68 24.30 19.28
N GLN A 125 18.77 25.19 19.66
CA GLN A 125 18.23 25.20 21.02
C GLN A 125 17.24 24.06 21.26
N GLY A 126 16.77 23.39 20.21
CA GLY A 126 15.92 22.19 20.29
C GLY A 126 14.51 22.44 20.84
N VAL A 127 14.11 23.71 20.98
CA VAL A 127 12.78 24.08 21.48
C VAL A 127 11.82 24.18 20.30
N PRO A 128 10.68 23.47 20.33
CA PRO A 128 9.71 23.53 19.27
C PRO A 128 8.88 24.82 19.30
N LEU A 129 8.60 25.40 18.12
CA LEU A 129 7.94 26.70 18.04
C LEU A 129 6.39 26.64 18.19
N LYS A 130 5.76 25.50 17.90
CA LYS A 130 4.29 25.38 17.76
C LYS A 130 3.54 24.68 18.90
N ARG A 131 4.13 24.46 20.08
CA ARG A 131 3.33 24.12 21.27
C ARG A 131 3.67 25.11 22.37
N ALA A 132 2.62 25.54 23.07
CA ALA A 132 2.70 26.22 24.36
C ALA A 132 3.40 25.29 25.36
N GLU A 133 4.69 25.10 25.18
CA GLU A 133 5.55 24.51 26.19
C GLU A 133 5.98 25.68 27.08
N ASP A 134 5.63 25.57 28.36
CA ASP A 134 5.87 26.54 29.43
C ASP A 134 7.38 26.67 29.74
N GLY A 135 8.15 27.13 28.77
CA GLY A 135 9.58 27.37 28.87
C GLY A 135 9.89 28.83 28.59
N GLY A 136 10.58 29.50 29.51
CA GLY A 136 10.97 30.93 29.36
C GLY A 136 11.88 31.26 28.16
N LEU A 137 12.17 30.30 27.28
CA LEU A 137 12.91 30.48 26.03
C LEU A 137 12.02 30.49 24.77
N ALA A 138 10.85 29.84 24.82
CA ALA A 138 10.00 29.68 23.64
C ALA A 138 9.53 31.03 23.04
N PRO A 139 9.13 32.04 23.84
CA PRO A 139 8.73 33.34 23.30
C PRO A 139 9.84 34.02 22.50
N THR A 140 11.08 34.02 23.02
CA THR A 140 12.23 34.65 22.38
C THR A 140 12.62 33.91 21.10
N LEU A 141 12.59 32.57 21.11
CA LEU A 141 12.93 31.78 19.93
C LEU A 141 11.87 31.89 18.82
N ASN A 142 10.58 31.90 19.19
CA ASN A 142 9.48 32.19 18.26
C ASN A 142 9.67 33.56 17.62
N ARG A 143 10.02 34.56 18.44
CA ARG A 143 10.25 35.91 17.94
C ARG A 143 11.41 36.00 16.97
N LEU A 144 12.54 35.33 17.24
CA LEU A 144 13.68 35.29 16.31
C LEU A 144 13.32 34.62 14.98
N VAL A 145 12.44 33.62 15.01
CA VAL A 145 11.96 32.94 13.80
C VAL A 145 11.01 33.82 13.02
N ASP A 146 10.08 34.52 13.70
CA ASP A 146 9.20 35.51 13.06
C ASP A 146 10.01 36.61 12.38
N LEU A 147 11.05 37.11 13.06
CA LEU A 147 11.97 38.11 12.50
C LEU A 147 12.76 37.56 11.30
N ALA A 148 13.18 36.29 11.33
CA ALA A 148 13.77 35.65 10.17
C ALA A 148 12.77 35.54 9.00
N VAL A 149 11.48 35.26 9.26
CA VAL A 149 10.43 35.25 8.23
C VAL A 149 10.22 36.65 7.65
N VAL A 150 10.21 37.69 8.49
CA VAL A 150 10.16 39.09 8.03
C VAL A 150 11.35 39.41 7.13
N ALA A 151 12.57 39.02 7.53
CA ALA A 151 13.77 39.21 6.72
C ALA A 151 13.69 38.48 5.37
N LEU A 152 13.23 37.22 5.37
CA LEU A 152 13.02 36.45 4.15
C LEU A 152 12.00 37.12 3.23
N GLY A 153 10.92 37.69 3.79
CA GLY A 153 9.89 38.38 3.01
C GLY A 153 10.36 39.65 2.28
N HIS A 154 11.42 40.28 2.77
CA HIS A 154 12.06 41.42 2.10
C HIS A 154 13.06 40.98 1.02
N SER A 155 13.40 39.69 0.95
CA SER A 155 14.24 39.15 -0.10
C SER A 155 13.46 38.99 -1.41
N PRO A 156 14.03 39.37 -2.57
CA PRO A 156 13.43 39.07 -3.87
C PRO A 156 13.17 37.57 -4.12
N VAL A 157 13.88 36.68 -3.41
CA VAL A 157 13.68 35.22 -3.52
C VAL A 157 12.32 34.78 -3.00
N PHE A 158 11.83 35.41 -1.93
CA PHE A 158 10.57 35.06 -1.27
C PHE A 158 9.52 36.18 -1.32
N GLY A 159 9.86 37.32 -1.92
CA GLY A 159 8.97 38.45 -2.11
C GLY A 159 7.65 38.01 -2.73
N GLY A 160 6.53 38.40 -2.10
CA GLY A 160 5.18 37.99 -2.50
C GLY A 160 4.77 36.57 -2.12
N ARG A 161 5.62 35.81 -1.39
CA ARG A 161 5.33 34.44 -0.90
C ARG A 161 5.42 34.31 0.62
N VAL A 162 5.45 35.44 1.33
CA VAL A 162 5.53 35.48 2.80
C VAL A 162 4.43 34.67 3.44
N ASP A 163 3.20 34.75 2.92
CA ASP A 163 2.08 33.97 3.43
C ASP A 163 2.31 32.45 3.34
N GLN A 164 2.99 31.98 2.30
CA GLN A 164 3.33 30.55 2.14
C GLN A 164 4.48 30.13 3.07
N LEU A 165 5.33 31.07 3.49
CA LEU A 165 6.37 30.83 4.50
C LEU A 165 5.77 30.75 5.91
N VAL A 166 4.82 31.64 6.23
CA VAL A 166 4.15 31.69 7.53
C VAL A 166 3.19 30.52 7.70
N ASP A 167 2.36 30.25 6.69
CA ASP A 167 1.38 29.17 6.72
C ASP A 167 1.76 28.01 5.79
N PRO A 168 2.25 26.87 6.33
CA PRO A 168 2.60 25.69 5.55
C PRO A 168 1.39 25.01 4.89
N ARG A 169 0.16 25.30 5.33
CA ARG A 169 -1.07 24.69 4.81
C ARG A 169 -1.68 25.47 3.66
N LYS A 170 -1.10 26.61 3.29
CA LYS A 170 -1.58 27.45 2.20
C LYS A 170 -1.28 26.82 0.84
N ASP A 171 -2.29 26.78 -0.03
CA ASP A 171 -2.21 26.25 -1.40
C ASP A 171 -2.03 27.42 -2.41
N PRO A 172 -1.10 27.34 -3.39
CA PRO A 172 -0.09 26.31 -3.59
C PRO A 172 1.05 26.36 -2.57
N GLN A 173 1.49 25.18 -2.12
CA GLN A 173 2.68 25.04 -1.28
C GLN A 173 3.95 25.39 -2.07
N LEU A 174 4.85 26.12 -1.41
CA LEU A 174 6.15 26.46 -1.97
C LEU A 174 7.06 25.21 -1.97
N SER A 175 7.48 24.71 -3.14
CA SER A 175 8.44 23.60 -3.20
C SER A 175 9.89 24.09 -3.08
N ILE A 176 10.80 23.23 -2.61
CA ILE A 176 12.25 23.54 -2.57
C ILE A 176 12.79 23.85 -3.96
N GLU A 177 12.34 23.14 -4.99
CA GLU A 177 12.77 23.39 -6.37
C GLU A 177 12.38 24.79 -6.84
N HIS A 178 11.18 25.24 -6.48
CA HIS A 178 10.76 26.61 -6.75
C HIS A 178 11.61 27.63 -5.99
N VAL A 179 11.99 27.35 -4.74
CA VAL A 179 12.92 28.22 -3.97
C VAL A 179 14.28 28.26 -4.63
N ARG A 180 14.83 27.12 -5.05
CA ARG A 180 16.10 27.02 -5.76
C ARG A 180 16.07 27.81 -7.06
N ALA A 181 15.04 27.63 -7.88
CA ALA A 181 14.90 28.32 -9.16
C ALA A 181 14.68 29.83 -8.97
N ALA A 182 13.96 30.25 -7.93
CA ALA A 182 13.84 31.68 -7.58
C ALA A 182 15.18 32.25 -7.12
N ALA A 183 15.88 31.55 -6.23
CA ALA A 183 17.19 31.97 -5.73
C ALA A 183 18.23 32.06 -6.85
N GLN A 184 18.22 31.10 -7.79
CA GLN A 184 19.12 31.13 -8.94
C GLN A 184 18.86 32.34 -9.84
N ARG A 185 17.58 32.62 -10.16
CA ARG A 185 17.22 33.82 -10.96
C ARG A 185 17.70 35.10 -10.30
N VAL A 186 17.46 35.26 -9.00
CA VAL A 186 17.92 36.43 -8.25
C VAL A 186 19.45 36.49 -8.19
N ALA A 187 20.13 35.34 -8.05
CA ALA A 187 21.58 35.26 -8.05
C ALA A 187 22.19 35.64 -9.42
N ASP A 188 21.52 35.29 -10.52
CA ASP A 188 21.91 35.66 -11.89
C ASP A 188 21.70 37.17 -12.14
N GLU A 189 20.57 37.72 -11.68
CA GLU A 189 20.26 39.16 -11.75
C GLU A 189 21.25 40.01 -10.97
N LEU A 190 21.57 39.62 -9.73
CA LEU A 190 22.58 40.30 -8.90
C LEU A 190 24.00 40.08 -9.46
N GLY A 191 24.28 38.88 -9.99
CA GLY A 191 25.55 38.51 -10.60
C GLY A 191 25.87 39.26 -11.90
N ALA A 192 24.86 39.85 -12.55
CA ALA A 192 25.07 40.75 -13.70
C ALA A 192 25.87 42.01 -13.32
N ALA A 193 25.96 42.36 -12.03
CA ALA A 193 26.81 43.41 -11.48
C ALA A 193 27.99 42.82 -10.66
N PRO A 194 29.01 42.21 -11.30
CA PRO A 194 30.05 41.41 -10.63
C PRO A 194 30.96 42.20 -9.69
N LYS A 195 30.95 43.54 -9.75
CA LYS A 195 31.68 44.42 -8.81
C LYS A 195 31.04 44.46 -7.43
N GLN A 196 29.75 44.15 -7.33
CA GLN A 196 28.97 44.23 -6.08
C GLN A 196 28.58 42.84 -5.56
N PHE A 197 28.46 41.84 -6.45
CA PHE A 197 28.06 40.48 -6.08
C PHE A 197 28.89 39.44 -6.83
N LYS A 198 29.68 38.64 -6.10
CA LYS A 198 30.60 37.65 -6.71
C LYS A 198 29.90 36.31 -6.91
N ALA A 199 30.46 35.47 -7.77
CA ALA A 199 29.96 34.10 -7.99
C ALA A 199 29.86 33.27 -6.68
N ALA A 200 30.81 33.45 -5.76
CA ALA A 200 30.75 32.81 -4.44
C ALA A 200 29.57 33.31 -3.58
N ASP A 201 29.11 34.54 -3.78
CA ASP A 201 27.95 35.11 -3.10
C ASP A 201 26.64 34.60 -3.75
N SER A 202 26.62 34.40 -5.07
CA SER A 202 25.53 33.74 -5.81
C SER A 202 25.29 32.32 -5.30
N GLU A 203 26.34 31.50 -5.21
CA GLU A 203 26.22 30.15 -4.65
C GLU A 203 25.78 30.16 -3.18
N ARG A 204 26.24 31.15 -2.41
CA ARG A 204 25.86 31.29 -1.01
C ARG A 204 24.40 31.65 -0.85
N LEU A 205 23.87 32.55 -1.67
CA LEU A 205 22.45 32.92 -1.69
C LEU A 205 21.56 31.70 -1.94
N VAL A 206 21.87 30.90 -2.96
CA VAL A 206 21.09 29.69 -3.28
C VAL A 206 21.11 28.71 -2.10
N ARG A 207 22.29 28.48 -1.51
CA ARG A 207 22.45 27.62 -0.34
C ARG A 207 21.65 28.10 0.86
N HIS A 208 21.80 29.37 1.23
CA HIS A 208 21.11 29.94 2.37
C HIS A 208 19.60 30.01 2.15
N ALA A 209 19.11 30.30 0.94
CA ALA A 209 17.68 30.32 0.65
C ALA A 209 17.04 28.94 0.89
N ILE A 210 17.64 27.89 0.35
CA ILE A 210 17.13 26.52 0.54
C ILE A 210 17.27 26.09 2.00
N ALA A 211 18.41 26.37 2.64
CA ALA A 211 18.63 26.00 4.05
C ALA A 211 17.70 26.76 5.00
N CYS A 212 17.44 28.06 4.77
CA CYS A 212 16.45 28.84 5.51
C CYS A 212 15.07 28.23 5.38
N TYR A 213 14.66 27.91 4.14
CA TYR A 213 13.36 27.31 3.89
C TYR A 213 13.21 25.96 4.60
N GLY A 214 14.20 25.07 4.48
CA GLY A 214 14.16 23.77 5.14
C GLY A 214 14.20 23.85 6.67
N LEU A 215 15.04 24.72 7.23
CA LEU A 215 15.09 24.95 8.68
C LEU A 215 13.78 25.53 9.20
N LEU A 216 13.16 26.45 8.48
CA LEU A 216 11.86 27.02 8.83
C LEU A 216 10.80 25.91 8.88
N ARG A 217 10.73 25.03 7.88
CA ARG A 217 9.78 23.91 7.86
C ARG A 217 10.01 22.88 8.97
N ALA A 218 11.27 22.59 9.28
CA ALA A 218 11.61 21.72 10.40
C ALA A 218 11.21 22.34 11.75
N LEU A 219 11.49 23.64 11.95
CA LEU A 219 11.14 24.39 13.15
C LEU A 219 9.63 24.57 13.33
N GLN A 220 8.90 24.72 12.22
CA GLN A 220 7.44 24.75 12.18
C GLN A 220 6.80 23.36 12.35
N ARG A 221 7.60 22.29 12.47
CA ARG A 221 7.19 20.87 12.55
C ARG A 221 6.37 20.37 11.35
N ASP A 222 6.52 21.00 10.20
CA ASP A 222 5.87 20.54 8.98
C ASP A 222 6.70 19.45 8.29
N TRP A 223 8.02 19.48 8.49
CA TRP A 223 8.92 18.44 7.96
C TRP A 223 9.46 17.54 9.07
N THR A 224 9.50 16.24 8.77
CA THR A 224 10.30 15.28 9.51
C THR A 224 11.79 15.47 9.18
N LEU A 225 12.66 14.92 10.03
CA LEU A 225 14.10 14.91 9.76
C LEU A 225 14.41 14.22 8.42
N ASP A 226 13.69 13.15 8.08
CA ASP A 226 13.87 12.43 6.82
C ASP A 226 13.48 13.31 5.62
N GLN A 227 12.35 14.02 5.69
CA GLN A 227 11.93 14.95 4.65
C GLN A 227 12.91 16.12 4.48
N PHE A 228 13.44 16.65 5.59
CA PHE A 228 14.48 17.68 5.55
C PHE A 228 15.76 17.16 4.89
N ILE A 229 16.21 15.95 5.23
CA ILE A 229 17.41 15.32 4.67
C ILE A 229 17.23 15.06 3.18
N ASP A 230 16.12 14.44 2.78
CA ASP A 230 15.86 14.11 1.37
C ASP A 230 15.81 15.38 0.52
N ALA A 231 15.04 16.37 0.96
CA ALA A 231 14.91 17.60 0.21
C ALA A 231 16.20 18.43 0.18
N SER A 232 17.01 18.39 1.25
CA SER A 232 18.34 19.03 1.28
C SER A 232 19.35 18.28 0.41
N TYR A 233 19.29 16.95 0.37
CA TYR A 233 20.15 16.14 -0.47
C TYR A 233 19.91 16.44 -1.95
N ASP A 234 18.66 16.36 -2.40
CA ASP A 234 18.31 16.54 -3.81
C ASP A 234 18.58 17.96 -4.33
N SER A 235 18.54 18.97 -3.47
CA SER A 235 18.65 20.38 -3.87
C SER A 235 20.01 21.02 -3.61
N LEU A 236 20.76 20.54 -2.61
CA LEU A 236 22.04 21.11 -2.19
C LEU A 236 23.15 20.06 -2.20
N TRP A 237 23.04 19.04 -1.34
CA TRP A 237 24.19 18.21 -1.02
C TRP A 237 24.62 17.28 -2.16
N ARG A 238 23.68 16.84 -3.01
CA ARG A 238 23.99 15.98 -4.16
C ARG A 238 24.97 16.62 -5.13
N TYR A 239 24.94 17.94 -5.29
CA TYR A 239 25.84 18.65 -6.21
C TYR A 239 27.20 18.98 -5.58
N GLU A 240 27.28 19.00 -4.25
CA GLU A 240 28.53 19.24 -3.51
C GLU A 240 29.31 17.95 -3.24
N ALA A 241 28.60 16.83 -3.10
CA ALA A 241 29.21 15.51 -3.01
C ALA A 241 29.56 15.02 -4.41
N ALA A 242 30.85 15.04 -4.77
CA ALA A 242 31.30 14.42 -6.01
C ALA A 242 30.90 12.93 -6.00
N GLU A 243 30.03 12.51 -6.93
CA GLU A 243 29.50 11.13 -7.05
C GLU A 243 30.61 10.05 -7.04
N ALA A 244 31.85 10.42 -7.37
CA ALA A 244 33.01 9.54 -7.50
C ALA A 244 34.11 9.78 -6.46
N ALA A 245 33.84 10.39 -5.30
CA ALA A 245 34.90 10.71 -4.33
C ALA A 245 35.73 9.48 -3.89
N GLY A 246 35.21 8.26 -4.01
CA GLY A 246 35.91 7.05 -3.59
C GLY A 246 36.04 6.99 -2.06
N LEU A 247 36.28 5.79 -1.53
CA LEU A 247 36.29 5.56 -0.09
C LEU A 247 37.35 6.42 0.64
N GLU A 248 38.53 6.55 0.06
CA GLU A 248 39.69 7.22 0.66
C GLU A 248 39.49 8.73 0.80
N ARG A 249 38.92 9.39 -0.22
CA ARG A 249 38.61 10.82 -0.14
C ARG A 249 37.48 11.06 0.85
N ALA A 250 36.44 10.23 0.85
CA ALA A 250 35.35 10.32 1.81
C ALA A 250 35.88 10.15 3.26
N ALA A 251 36.72 9.14 3.49
CA ALA A 251 37.35 8.90 4.79
C ALA A 251 38.24 10.07 5.23
N SER A 252 39.03 10.66 4.34
CA SER A 252 39.84 11.85 4.68
C SER A 252 38.98 13.08 5.02
N GLN A 253 37.85 13.30 4.34
CA GLN A 253 36.92 14.39 4.65
C GLN A 253 36.22 14.18 5.99
N VAL A 254 35.80 12.94 6.27
CA VAL A 254 35.21 12.58 7.58
C VAL A 254 36.25 12.75 8.69
N GLY A 255 37.47 12.26 8.49
CA GLY A 255 38.58 12.39 9.45
C GLY A 255 39.06 13.83 9.65
N ALA A 256 38.89 14.70 8.65
CA ALA A 256 39.19 16.13 8.75
C ALA A 256 38.08 16.95 9.43
N SER A 257 36.90 16.38 9.64
CA SER A 257 35.80 17.06 10.31
C SER A 257 36.07 17.19 11.81
N SER A 258 36.06 18.42 12.33
CA SER A 258 36.34 18.70 13.74
C SER A 258 35.12 18.53 14.65
N ASP A 259 33.91 18.51 14.10
CA ASP A 259 32.66 18.42 14.86
C ASP A 259 32.15 16.97 14.96
N HIS A 260 32.74 16.22 15.89
CA HIS A 260 32.40 14.82 16.15
C HIS A 260 30.95 14.64 16.61
N LYS A 261 30.33 15.66 17.22
CA LYS A 261 28.92 15.60 17.63
C LYS A 261 28.02 15.60 16.40
N VAL A 262 28.30 16.44 15.42
CA VAL A 262 27.57 16.45 14.14
C VAL A 262 27.73 15.11 13.41
N LEU A 263 28.95 14.57 13.34
CA LEU A 263 29.17 13.25 12.73
C LEU A 263 28.38 12.15 13.45
N GLY A 264 28.35 12.15 14.79
CA GLY A 264 27.58 11.20 15.58
C GLY A 264 26.08 11.29 15.32
N ILE A 265 25.52 12.50 15.20
CA ILE A 265 24.10 12.71 14.88
C ILE A 265 23.77 12.19 13.48
N VAL A 266 24.60 12.50 12.48
CA VAL A 266 24.42 12.04 11.10
C VAL A 266 24.51 10.52 11.03
N GLY A 267 25.53 9.92 11.67
CA GLY A 267 25.69 8.47 11.72
C GLY A 267 24.52 7.76 12.40
N ALA A 268 24.03 8.27 13.53
CA ALA A 268 22.88 7.72 14.22
C ALA A 268 21.60 7.79 13.39
N ASN A 269 21.36 8.90 12.69
CA ASN A 269 20.20 9.03 11.81
C ASN A 269 20.31 8.07 10.60
N TYR A 270 21.49 7.95 9.99
CA TYR A 270 21.73 7.04 8.88
C TYR A 270 21.47 5.58 9.28
N LEU A 271 21.99 5.13 10.42
CA LEU A 271 21.73 3.78 10.95
C LEU A 271 20.26 3.56 11.27
N ALA A 272 19.59 4.54 11.88
CA ALA A 272 18.16 4.47 12.16
C ALA A 272 17.32 4.37 10.87
N ARG A 273 17.73 5.08 9.81
CA ARG A 273 17.09 5.01 8.49
C ARG A 273 17.29 3.64 7.83
N ILE A 274 18.51 3.10 7.85
CA ILE A 274 18.78 1.73 7.37
C ILE A 274 17.87 0.73 8.08
N ALA A 275 17.85 0.74 9.42
CA ALA A 275 17.03 -0.19 10.19
C ALA A 275 15.53 -0.06 9.87
N ARG A 276 15.05 1.15 9.57
CA ARG A 276 13.66 1.37 9.14
C ARG A 276 13.41 0.80 7.74
N LEU A 277 14.31 1.07 6.79
CA LEU A 277 14.22 0.55 5.43
C LEU A 277 14.26 -0.99 5.40
N GLU A 278 15.13 -1.61 6.21
CA GLU A 278 15.19 -3.08 6.37
C GLU A 278 13.85 -3.65 6.89
N ARG A 279 13.22 -2.99 7.87
CA ARG A 279 11.88 -3.39 8.34
C ARG A 279 10.82 -3.22 7.26
N GLN A 280 10.89 -2.17 6.46
CA GLN A 280 9.96 -1.98 5.34
C GLN A 280 10.14 -3.05 4.26
N VAL A 281 11.38 -3.39 3.92
CA VAL A 281 11.68 -4.47 2.96
C VAL A 281 11.16 -5.81 3.47
N THR A 282 11.47 -6.18 4.71
CA THR A 282 10.99 -7.45 5.29
C THR A 282 9.45 -7.50 5.37
N HIS A 283 8.81 -6.38 5.68
CA HIS A 283 7.35 -6.29 5.63
C HIS A 283 6.80 -6.50 4.22
N LEU A 284 7.33 -5.79 3.21
CA LEU A 284 6.90 -5.93 1.82
C LEU A 284 7.17 -7.33 1.27
N GLU A 285 8.28 -7.97 1.66
CA GLU A 285 8.58 -9.37 1.31
C GLU A 285 7.54 -10.33 1.90
N SER A 286 7.12 -10.10 3.15
CA SER A 286 6.07 -10.91 3.79
C SER A 286 4.69 -10.74 3.11
N GLU A 287 4.35 -9.52 2.71
CA GLU A 287 3.12 -9.23 1.96
C GLU A 287 3.14 -9.87 0.58
N ALA A 288 4.27 -9.78 -0.13
CA ALA A 288 4.46 -10.43 -1.43
C ALA A 288 4.35 -11.96 -1.32
N ALA A 289 4.91 -12.56 -0.27
CA ALA A 289 4.77 -13.99 0.00
C ALA A 289 3.31 -14.38 0.28
N ALA A 290 2.59 -13.60 1.10
CA ALA A 290 1.18 -13.83 1.38
C ALA A 290 0.31 -13.69 0.12
N ALA A 291 0.60 -12.70 -0.74
CA ALA A 291 -0.08 -12.51 -2.02
C ALA A 291 0.13 -13.70 -2.96
N ARG A 292 1.37 -14.19 -3.09
CA ARG A 292 1.70 -15.39 -3.88
C ARG A 292 0.97 -16.64 -3.36
N ASN A 293 0.90 -16.83 -2.04
CA ASN A 293 0.17 -17.96 -1.46
C ASN A 293 -1.33 -17.89 -1.74
N ARG A 294 -1.93 -16.69 -1.66
CA ARG A 294 -3.34 -16.47 -2.05
C ARG A 294 -3.57 -16.76 -3.52
N GLU A 295 -2.67 -16.31 -4.39
CA GLU A 295 -2.75 -16.56 -5.82
C GLU A 295 -2.70 -18.06 -6.14
N THR A 296 -1.75 -18.80 -5.55
CA THR A 296 -1.66 -20.26 -5.69
C THR A 296 -2.92 -20.96 -5.19
N ARG A 297 -3.47 -20.53 -4.05
CA ARG A 297 -4.72 -21.09 -3.52
C ARG A 297 -5.89 -20.84 -4.47
N LEU A 298 -6.05 -19.62 -4.97
CA LEU A 298 -7.11 -19.27 -5.92
C LEU A 298 -6.97 -20.03 -7.24
N ARG A 299 -5.75 -20.25 -7.73
CA ARG A 299 -5.50 -21.11 -8.90
C ARG A 299 -5.97 -22.54 -8.67
N ASN A 300 -5.68 -23.12 -7.51
CA ASN A 300 -6.13 -24.47 -7.17
C ASN A 300 -7.65 -24.54 -7.00
N GLU A 301 -8.26 -23.52 -6.36
CA GLU A 301 -9.72 -23.45 -6.25
C GLU A 301 -10.36 -23.32 -7.65
N LEU A 302 -9.80 -22.49 -8.53
CA LEU A 302 -10.25 -22.35 -9.91
C LEU A 302 -10.17 -23.68 -10.67
N SER A 303 -9.05 -24.41 -10.58
CA SER A 303 -8.92 -25.70 -11.26
C SER A 303 -9.96 -26.72 -10.75
N THR A 304 -10.25 -26.73 -9.45
CA THR A 304 -11.31 -27.60 -8.91
C THR A 304 -12.72 -27.22 -9.39
N VAL A 305 -12.97 -25.93 -9.60
CA VAL A 305 -14.25 -25.44 -10.13
C VAL A 305 -14.37 -25.80 -11.61
N GLU A 306 -13.31 -25.60 -12.38
CA GLU A 306 -13.25 -25.98 -13.80
C GLU A 306 -13.49 -27.50 -13.99
N GLU A 307 -12.88 -28.35 -13.17
CA GLU A 307 -13.13 -29.81 -13.17
C GLU A 307 -14.60 -30.14 -12.85
N ARG A 308 -15.19 -29.48 -11.86
CA ARG A 308 -16.61 -29.67 -11.50
C ARG A 308 -17.55 -29.22 -12.61
N GLU A 309 -17.23 -28.11 -13.27
CA GLU A 309 -17.99 -27.60 -14.41
C GLU A 309 -17.94 -28.58 -15.58
N GLN A 310 -16.75 -29.06 -15.95
CA GLN A 310 -16.59 -30.09 -16.99
C GLN A 310 -17.36 -31.37 -16.65
N SER A 311 -17.31 -31.83 -15.41
CA SER A 311 -18.09 -32.99 -14.95
C SER A 311 -19.60 -32.76 -14.99
N ALA A 312 -20.06 -31.53 -14.70
CA ALA A 312 -21.47 -31.17 -14.80
C ALA A 312 -21.95 -31.12 -16.26
N LEU A 313 -21.14 -30.55 -17.16
CA LEU A 313 -21.42 -30.52 -18.59
C LEU A 313 -21.50 -31.93 -19.17
N ALA A 314 -20.54 -32.80 -18.86
CA ALA A 314 -20.57 -34.19 -19.31
C ALA A 314 -21.81 -34.95 -18.83
N ARG A 315 -22.27 -34.69 -17.59
CA ARG A 315 -23.53 -35.26 -17.07
C ARG A 315 -24.76 -34.70 -17.78
N ALA A 316 -24.78 -33.40 -18.09
CA ALA A 316 -25.86 -32.78 -18.84
C ALA A 316 -25.97 -33.37 -20.26
N ASP A 317 -24.84 -33.59 -20.93
CA ASP A 317 -24.79 -34.24 -22.25
C ASP A 317 -25.29 -35.69 -22.18
N ALA A 318 -24.89 -36.44 -21.16
CA ALA A 318 -25.39 -37.81 -20.94
C ALA A 318 -26.91 -37.84 -20.73
N PHE A 319 -27.45 -36.94 -19.88
CA PHE A 319 -28.90 -36.83 -19.69
C PHE A 319 -29.64 -36.41 -20.96
N SER A 320 -29.08 -35.49 -21.75
CA SER A 320 -29.63 -35.09 -23.04
C SER A 320 -29.72 -36.29 -24.00
N ALA A 321 -28.66 -37.10 -24.08
CA ALA A 321 -28.63 -38.30 -24.89
C ALA A 321 -29.68 -39.33 -24.42
N ASP A 322 -29.84 -39.53 -23.11
CA ASP A 322 -30.87 -40.40 -22.54
C ASP A 322 -32.29 -39.92 -22.83
N VAL A 323 -32.55 -38.61 -22.75
CA VAL A 323 -33.86 -38.04 -23.11
C VAL A 323 -34.18 -38.32 -24.58
N VAL A 324 -33.22 -38.12 -25.48
CA VAL A 324 -33.41 -38.42 -26.92
C VAL A 324 -33.66 -39.91 -27.14
N ARG A 325 -32.92 -40.79 -26.45
CA ARG A 325 -33.11 -42.24 -26.53
C ARG A 325 -34.51 -42.65 -26.05
N LEU A 326 -34.91 -42.19 -24.86
CA LEU A 326 -36.22 -42.48 -24.27
C LEU A 326 -37.36 -41.92 -25.12
N GLN A 327 -37.19 -40.76 -25.76
CA GLN A 327 -38.17 -40.23 -26.71
C GLN A 327 -38.33 -41.14 -27.93
N LYS A 328 -37.24 -41.66 -28.50
CA LYS A 328 -37.30 -42.63 -29.60
C LYS A 328 -37.96 -43.94 -29.20
N GLU A 329 -37.61 -44.48 -28.03
CA GLU A 329 -38.23 -45.69 -27.48
C GLU A 329 -39.73 -45.50 -27.24
N LEU A 330 -40.13 -44.35 -26.70
CA LEU A 330 -41.54 -44.02 -26.48
C LEU A 330 -42.32 -43.89 -27.80
N VAL A 331 -41.73 -43.30 -28.84
CA VAL A 331 -42.36 -43.23 -30.17
C VAL A 331 -42.52 -44.63 -30.76
N ALA A 332 -41.46 -45.45 -30.72
CA ALA A 332 -41.52 -46.83 -31.21
C ALA A 332 -42.58 -47.67 -30.49
N GLU A 333 -42.67 -47.55 -29.16
CA GLU A 333 -43.73 -48.20 -28.36
C GLU A 333 -45.13 -47.71 -28.73
N ARG A 334 -45.30 -46.40 -28.98
CA ARG A 334 -46.59 -45.85 -29.42
C ARG A 334 -46.98 -46.36 -30.79
N ASP A 335 -46.04 -46.41 -31.72
CA ASP A 335 -46.27 -46.91 -33.08
C ASP A 335 -46.63 -48.40 -33.06
N ASN A 336 -45.89 -49.21 -32.29
CA ASN A 336 -46.21 -50.63 -32.09
C ASN A 336 -47.62 -50.81 -31.52
N ARG A 337 -48.00 -50.04 -30.49
CA ARG A 337 -49.36 -50.11 -29.93
C ARG A 337 -50.45 -49.69 -30.91
N VAL A 338 -50.17 -48.75 -31.83
CA VAL A 338 -51.12 -48.37 -32.89
C VAL A 338 -51.29 -49.52 -33.88
N VAL A 339 -50.18 -50.16 -34.27
CA VAL A 339 -50.19 -51.34 -35.14
C VAL A 339 -50.96 -52.49 -34.48
N ASP A 340 -50.66 -52.82 -33.22
CA ASP A 340 -51.36 -53.86 -32.46
C ASP A 340 -52.86 -53.57 -32.38
N LYS A 341 -53.25 -52.32 -32.08
CA LYS A 341 -54.67 -51.92 -32.06
C LYS A 341 -55.33 -52.05 -33.44
N SER A 342 -54.62 -51.72 -34.52
CA SER A 342 -55.12 -51.87 -35.88
C SER A 342 -55.36 -53.35 -36.20
N HIS A 343 -54.39 -54.22 -35.88
CA HIS A 343 -54.54 -55.66 -36.08
C HIS A 343 -55.73 -56.22 -35.29
N MET A 344 -55.88 -55.85 -34.01
CA MET A 344 -57.03 -56.26 -33.21
C MET A 344 -58.37 -55.76 -33.78
N ALA A 345 -58.41 -54.56 -34.34
CA ALA A 345 -59.61 -54.01 -34.99
C ALA A 345 -59.94 -54.74 -36.30
N ASP A 346 -58.94 -55.03 -37.13
CA ASP A 346 -59.10 -55.78 -38.38
C ASP A 346 -59.52 -57.24 -38.12
N ASP A 347 -58.95 -57.89 -37.12
CA ASP A 347 -59.33 -59.22 -36.67
C ASP A 347 -60.78 -59.24 -36.18
N TYR A 348 -61.17 -58.23 -35.40
CA TYR A 348 -62.55 -58.06 -34.95
C TYR A 348 -63.54 -57.85 -36.12
N GLU A 349 -63.24 -56.98 -37.08
CA GLU A 349 -64.12 -56.76 -38.25
C GLU A 349 -64.18 -57.99 -39.16
N THR A 350 -63.07 -58.73 -39.28
CA THR A 350 -63.02 -60.01 -40.01
C THR A 350 -63.92 -61.04 -39.33
N LEU A 351 -63.83 -61.17 -38.01
CA LEU A 351 -64.67 -62.07 -37.22
C LEU A 351 -66.14 -61.65 -37.32
N ARG A 352 -66.45 -60.37 -37.15
CA ARG A 352 -67.80 -59.80 -37.26
C ARG A 352 -68.41 -60.08 -38.65
N THR A 353 -67.65 -59.84 -39.72
CA THR A 353 -68.10 -60.10 -41.09
C THR A 353 -68.36 -61.58 -41.33
N ARG A 354 -67.49 -62.46 -40.79
CA ARG A 354 -67.69 -63.91 -40.87
C ARG A 354 -68.98 -64.34 -40.18
N ILE A 355 -69.20 -63.89 -38.94
CA ILE A 355 -70.41 -64.19 -38.17
C ILE A 355 -71.66 -63.68 -38.90
N ILE A 356 -71.65 -62.43 -39.40
CA ILE A 356 -72.80 -61.86 -40.13
C ILE A 356 -73.13 -62.67 -41.39
N ARG A 357 -72.13 -63.03 -42.21
CA ARG A 357 -72.35 -63.84 -43.42
C ARG A 357 -72.89 -65.23 -43.07
N ARG A 358 -72.40 -65.83 -41.98
CA ARG A 358 -72.84 -67.14 -41.54
C ARG A 358 -74.29 -67.13 -41.06
N LEU A 359 -74.62 -66.21 -40.16
CA LEU A 359 -75.99 -66.00 -39.69
C LEU A 359 -76.94 -65.67 -40.85
N GLY A 360 -76.49 -64.87 -41.84
CA GLY A 360 -77.26 -64.61 -43.05
C GLY A 360 -77.59 -65.87 -43.84
N GLY A 361 -76.60 -66.73 -44.10
CA GLY A 361 -76.83 -68.01 -44.80
C GLY A 361 -77.72 -68.99 -44.01
N GLU A 362 -77.67 -68.96 -42.69
CA GLU A 362 -78.56 -69.76 -41.84
C GLU A 362 -79.99 -69.21 -41.82
N ILE A 363 -80.16 -67.88 -41.84
CA ILE A 363 -81.48 -67.26 -42.04
C ILE A 363 -82.08 -67.68 -43.38
N ASP A 364 -81.30 -67.73 -44.46
CA ASP A 364 -81.76 -68.18 -45.77
C ASP A 364 -82.21 -69.67 -45.72
N LEU A 365 -81.39 -70.56 -45.15
CA LEU A 365 -81.73 -71.99 -44.97
C LEU A 365 -82.99 -72.19 -44.11
N LEU A 366 -83.14 -71.43 -43.03
CA LEU A 366 -84.33 -71.47 -42.19
C LEU A 366 -85.57 -70.93 -42.93
N THR A 367 -85.39 -69.91 -43.77
CA THR A 367 -86.46 -69.36 -44.62
C THR A 367 -86.92 -70.40 -45.65
N ASP A 368 -85.99 -71.12 -46.27
CA ASP A 368 -86.28 -72.22 -47.20
C ASP A 368 -86.97 -73.40 -46.48
N GLY A 369 -86.49 -73.79 -45.31
CA GLY A 369 -87.14 -74.81 -44.47
C GLY A 369 -88.57 -74.41 -44.07
N LEU A 370 -88.78 -73.16 -43.69
CA LEU A 370 -90.11 -72.62 -43.37
C LEU A 370 -91.02 -72.55 -44.60
N HIS A 371 -90.46 -72.27 -45.79
CA HIS A 371 -91.19 -72.35 -47.05
C HIS A 371 -91.60 -73.80 -47.37
N ALA A 372 -90.71 -74.78 -47.15
CA ALA A 372 -91.00 -76.21 -47.33
C ALA A 372 -92.13 -76.70 -46.39
N LEU A 373 -92.13 -76.28 -45.12
CA LEU A 373 -93.24 -76.56 -44.17
C LEU A 373 -94.57 -76.01 -44.67
N ARG A 374 -94.58 -74.77 -45.16
CA ARG A 374 -95.80 -74.11 -45.65
C ARG A 374 -96.39 -74.78 -46.89
N ASN A 375 -95.56 -75.47 -47.68
CA ASN A 375 -95.95 -76.14 -48.92
C ASN A 375 -96.18 -77.66 -48.77
N GLY A 376 -96.21 -78.19 -47.53
CA GLY A 376 -96.56 -79.58 -47.26
C GLY A 376 -95.45 -80.60 -47.47
N ALA A 377 -94.18 -80.18 -47.43
CA ALA A 377 -93.00 -81.06 -47.50
C ALA A 377 -92.24 -81.07 -46.15
N PRO A 378 -92.79 -81.70 -45.10
CA PRO A 378 -92.19 -81.67 -43.75
C PRO A 378 -90.82 -82.33 -43.69
N ASP A 379 -90.61 -83.44 -44.42
CA ASP A 379 -89.33 -84.18 -44.42
C ASP A 379 -88.19 -83.32 -45.00
N VAL A 380 -88.49 -82.47 -45.98
CA VAL A 380 -87.52 -81.54 -46.58
C VAL A 380 -87.19 -80.40 -45.62
N ALA A 381 -88.17 -79.93 -44.85
CA ALA A 381 -87.93 -78.88 -43.86
C ALA A 381 -87.07 -79.34 -42.69
N GLU A 382 -87.22 -80.59 -42.25
CA GLU A 382 -86.39 -81.20 -41.21
C GLU A 382 -84.91 -81.23 -41.66
N GLU A 383 -84.63 -81.57 -42.93
CA GLU A 383 -83.28 -81.54 -43.49
C GLU A 383 -82.66 -80.13 -43.48
N PHE A 384 -83.43 -79.08 -43.78
CA PHE A 384 -82.97 -77.69 -43.72
C PHE A 384 -82.71 -77.23 -42.27
N LEU A 385 -83.56 -77.64 -41.33
CA LEU A 385 -83.39 -77.35 -39.89
C LEU A 385 -82.15 -78.02 -39.31
N ASP A 386 -81.94 -79.30 -39.61
CA ASP A 386 -80.76 -80.05 -39.17
C ASP A 386 -79.46 -79.46 -39.72
N ARG A 387 -79.46 -79.05 -40.99
CA ARG A 387 -78.31 -78.37 -41.61
C ARG A 387 -78.01 -77.04 -40.92
N SER A 388 -79.02 -76.23 -40.62
CA SER A 388 -78.86 -74.96 -39.91
C SER A 388 -78.41 -75.15 -38.46
N LEU A 389 -78.93 -76.14 -37.74
CA LEU A 389 -78.53 -76.43 -36.37
C LEU A 389 -77.09 -76.95 -36.29
N LEU A 390 -76.69 -77.86 -37.18
CA LEU A 390 -75.31 -78.33 -37.26
C LEU A 390 -74.35 -77.19 -37.64
N ALA A 391 -74.79 -76.30 -38.53
CA ALA A 391 -74.04 -75.13 -38.95
C ALA A 391 -73.78 -74.14 -37.80
N LEU A 392 -74.82 -73.81 -37.02
CA LEU A 392 -74.77 -72.95 -35.84
C LEU A 392 -73.91 -73.56 -34.73
N THR A 393 -74.08 -74.86 -34.47
CA THR A 393 -73.38 -75.56 -33.39
C THR A 393 -71.87 -75.52 -33.60
N ARG A 394 -71.41 -75.75 -34.84
CA ARG A 394 -69.98 -75.67 -35.18
C ARG A 394 -69.41 -74.26 -35.03
N GLU A 395 -70.16 -73.23 -35.40
CA GLU A 395 -69.69 -71.84 -35.27
C GLU A 395 -69.57 -71.43 -33.80
N VAL A 396 -70.54 -71.81 -32.96
CA VAL A 396 -70.48 -71.57 -31.50
C VAL A 396 -69.27 -72.25 -30.86
N GLU A 397 -68.94 -73.46 -31.30
CA GLU A 397 -67.76 -74.19 -30.82
C GLU A 397 -66.47 -73.48 -31.24
N GLN A 398 -66.36 -73.05 -32.51
CA GLN A 398 -65.22 -72.28 -33.00
C GLN A 398 -65.06 -70.91 -32.30
N LEU A 399 -66.15 -70.22 -31.98
CA LEU A 399 -66.10 -68.95 -31.24
C LEU A 399 -65.66 -69.14 -29.79
N LYS A 400 -66.07 -70.24 -29.15
CA LYS A 400 -65.61 -70.60 -27.79
C LYS A 400 -64.11 -70.90 -27.80
N ASP A 401 -63.63 -71.65 -28.78
CA ASP A 401 -62.21 -71.96 -28.91
C ASP A 401 -61.37 -70.70 -29.21
N ALA A 402 -61.88 -69.80 -30.06
CA ALA A 402 -61.24 -68.52 -30.31
C ALA A 402 -61.20 -67.60 -29.07
N SER A 403 -62.20 -67.67 -28.19
CA SER A 403 -62.24 -66.88 -26.95
C SER A 403 -61.24 -67.39 -25.87
N GLY A 404 -60.85 -68.66 -25.93
CA GLY A 404 -59.86 -69.25 -25.01
C GLY A 404 -58.41 -68.87 -25.28
N GLY A 405 -58.13 -68.21 -26.41
CA GLY A 405 -56.77 -67.81 -26.83
C GLY A 405 -56.33 -66.40 -26.42
N PHE A 406 -57.17 -65.62 -25.75
CA PHE A 406 -56.90 -64.23 -25.32
C PHE A 406 -56.81 -64.11 -23.78
N ALA A 407 -55.86 -64.81 -23.16
CA ALA A 407 -55.52 -64.67 -21.73
C ALA A 407 -54.06 -64.24 -21.54
#